data_AF-A0A2W4NZU3-F1
#
_entry.id   AF-A0A2W4NZU3-F1
#
_cell.length_a   1.000
_cell.length_b   1.000
_cell.length_c   1.000
_cell.angle_alpha   90.00
_cell.angle_beta   90.00
_cell.angle_gamma   90.00
#
_symmetry.space_group_name_H-M   'P 1'
#
loop_
_entity.id
_entity.type
_entity.pdbx_description
1 polymer ?
#
loop_
_entity_poly.entity_id
_entity_poly.type
_entity_poly.pdbx_seq_one_letter_code
_entity_poly.pdbx_strand_id
1 'polypeptide(L)'
;MLSVPAPPTVQQIRPAPAPLVRRREPLVRRVPLTRLRLRRRRSLDPARLYYNRTWIAATSVGAAAGALGVRRLGWPLLAVAGLLGALTWVYAAFVEPRRARLEHVELRLPRLPRGLDGLRIGHLTDLHLGFRYTERNALWGVEQMRREAPDLIVITGDLVSFQHAIPDIAAALRGISAPLGVYAVPGNHDHWEGVDDVRAALAVCGVTMLINEHRRIRRGGADLWLLGVDDLWDGSASLSATLRGVPAGAFTLLLAHAPDFVTEAAARGVDVQLSGHTHGGHLRLPLLGPLGMPRFGRRYVMGRYQVGPTALYVSRGLGGPPLRLLCPPEATIITLRRG
;
A
#
# COMPACT_ATOMS: atom_id res chain seq x y z
N MET A 1 104.84 20.69 17.37
CA MET A 1 103.84 21.19 18.35
C MET A 1 102.46 20.91 17.78
N LEU A 2 101.64 20.21 18.57
CA LEU A 2 100.20 19.92 18.42
C LEU A 2 99.78 19.00 17.26
N SER A 3 99.70 17.70 17.56
CA SER A 3 98.86 16.74 16.84
C SER A 3 97.39 17.01 17.17
N VAL A 4 96.56 17.01 16.13
CA VAL A 4 95.09 17.12 16.24
C VAL A 4 94.52 15.69 16.37
N PRO A 5 93.66 15.42 17.37
CA PRO A 5 93.12 14.08 17.60
C PRO A 5 92.00 13.72 16.62
N ALA A 6 91.91 12.41 16.34
CA ALA A 6 90.93 11.78 15.45
C ALA A 6 89.47 11.97 15.92
N PRO A 7 88.48 11.98 15.01
CA PRO A 7 87.07 12.08 15.36
C PRO A 7 86.55 10.77 15.99
N PRO A 8 85.56 10.85 16.91
CA PRO A 8 85.03 9.70 17.63
C PRO A 8 84.16 8.78 16.77
N THR A 9 84.25 7.49 17.10
CA THR A 9 83.52 6.35 16.54
C THR A 9 82.01 6.49 16.67
N VAL A 10 81.29 6.34 15.55
CA VAL A 10 79.82 6.28 15.50
C VAL A 10 79.32 5.03 16.21
N GLN A 11 78.66 5.20 17.36
CA GLN A 11 77.91 4.12 18.01
C GLN A 11 76.67 3.79 17.17
N GLN A 12 76.54 2.53 16.78
CA GLN A 12 75.33 1.97 16.16
C GLN A 12 74.15 2.06 17.12
N ILE A 13 73.22 2.97 16.84
CA ILE A 13 71.91 3.02 17.49
C ILE A 13 71.08 1.84 16.95
N ARG A 14 70.84 0.83 17.78
CA ARG A 14 69.87 -0.23 17.46
C ARG A 14 68.45 0.38 17.46
N PRO A 15 67.61 0.13 16.44
CA PRO A 15 66.25 0.62 16.45
C PRO A 15 65.44 -0.07 17.57
N ALA A 16 64.65 0.71 18.30
CA ALA A 16 63.71 0.20 19.30
C ALA A 16 62.67 -0.71 18.64
N PRO A 17 62.21 -1.79 19.32
CA PRO A 17 61.18 -2.67 18.76
C PRO A 17 59.85 -1.92 18.60
N ALA A 18 59.23 -2.07 17.43
CA ALA A 18 57.92 -1.48 17.14
C ALA A 18 56.85 -1.98 18.13
N PRO A 19 55.93 -1.13 18.60
CA PRO A 19 54.87 -1.56 19.50
C PRO A 19 53.94 -2.56 18.82
N LEU A 20 53.72 -3.70 19.49
CA LEU A 20 52.75 -4.74 19.10
C LEU A 20 51.33 -4.13 19.04
N VAL A 21 50.87 -3.84 17.82
CA VAL A 21 49.46 -3.53 17.56
C VAL A 21 48.65 -4.80 17.82
N ARG A 22 48.07 -4.93 19.01
CA ARG A 22 47.04 -5.93 19.29
C ARG A 22 45.85 -5.65 18.37
N ARG A 23 45.70 -6.43 17.31
CA ARG A 23 44.45 -6.52 16.54
C ARG A 23 43.34 -6.89 17.53
N ARG A 24 42.44 -5.96 17.83
CA ARG A 24 41.17 -6.29 18.47
C ARG A 24 40.34 -7.04 17.42
N GLU A 25 40.24 -8.35 17.58
CA GLU A 25 39.21 -9.11 16.87
C GLU A 25 37.83 -8.50 17.20
N PRO A 26 36.94 -8.29 16.22
CA PRO A 26 35.58 -7.88 16.53
C PRO A 26 34.93 -9.00 17.35
N LEU A 27 34.42 -8.63 18.52
CA LEU A 27 33.64 -9.50 19.38
C LEU A 27 32.31 -9.81 18.66
N VAL A 28 32.34 -10.77 17.73
CA VAL A 28 31.13 -11.32 17.12
C VAL A 28 30.44 -12.13 18.21
N ARG A 29 29.56 -11.47 18.97
CA ARG A 29 28.61 -12.15 19.84
C ARG A 29 27.79 -13.07 18.94
N ARG A 30 28.06 -14.38 19.01
CA ARG A 30 27.16 -15.40 18.46
C ARG A 30 25.83 -15.24 19.18
N VAL A 31 24.88 -14.58 18.54
CA VAL A 31 23.48 -14.60 18.96
C VAL A 31 23.06 -16.06 18.91
N PRO A 32 22.62 -16.67 20.02
CA PRO A 32 22.14 -18.04 19.97
C PRO A 32 20.99 -18.08 18.97
N LEU A 33 21.04 -19.05 18.05
CA LEU A 33 19.91 -19.39 17.17
C LEU A 33 18.78 -19.91 18.07
N THR A 34 18.11 -19.01 18.80
CA THR A 34 16.76 -19.25 19.27
C THR A 34 15.97 -19.61 18.03
N ARG A 35 15.41 -20.82 18.04
CA ARG A 35 14.57 -21.38 16.97
C ARG A 35 13.73 -20.24 16.41
N LEU A 36 14.11 -19.72 15.24
CA LEU A 36 13.25 -18.91 14.41
C LEU A 36 12.04 -19.80 14.19
N ARG A 37 10.99 -19.60 14.98
CA ARG A 37 9.67 -20.13 14.66
C ARG A 37 9.41 -19.50 13.31
N LEU A 38 9.66 -20.25 12.24
CA LEU A 38 9.20 -19.93 10.90
C LEU A 38 7.70 -19.70 11.05
N ARG A 39 7.33 -18.43 11.16
CA ARG A 39 5.95 -18.02 11.32
C ARG A 39 5.30 -18.53 10.04
N ARG A 40 4.45 -19.55 10.18
CA ARG A 40 3.86 -20.25 9.03
C ARG A 40 3.22 -19.18 8.16
N ARG A 41 3.74 -19.00 6.94
CA ARG A 41 3.32 -17.93 6.02
C ARG A 41 1.80 -18.03 5.89
N ARG A 42 1.06 -17.01 6.31
CA ARG A 42 -0.36 -16.89 6.02
C ARG A 42 -0.44 -16.40 4.58
N SER A 43 -0.44 -17.34 3.62
CA SER A 43 -0.66 -17.00 2.22
C SER A 43 -2.15 -16.70 1.98
N LEU A 44 -2.44 -15.95 0.91
CA LEU A 44 -3.81 -15.85 0.37
C LEU A 44 -4.36 -17.27 0.17
N ASP A 45 -5.34 -17.62 0.99
CA ASP A 45 -6.11 -18.85 0.87
C ASP A 45 -7.30 -18.55 -0.07
N PRO A 46 -7.38 -19.18 -1.26
CA PRO A 46 -8.47 -18.94 -2.20
C PRO A 46 -9.86 -19.22 -1.62
N ALA A 47 -9.96 -20.04 -0.56
CA ALA A 47 -11.22 -20.29 0.15
C ALA A 47 -11.72 -19.08 0.93
N ARG A 48 -10.88 -18.05 1.11
CA ARG A 48 -11.22 -16.79 1.78
C ARG A 48 -11.62 -15.69 0.79
N LEU A 49 -11.64 -16.00 -0.50
CA LEU A 49 -12.19 -15.12 -1.53
C LEU A 49 -13.67 -15.46 -1.77
N TYR A 50 -14.47 -14.42 -1.97
CA TYR A 50 -15.86 -14.55 -2.36
C TYR A 50 -15.95 -14.48 -3.88
N TYR A 51 -16.31 -15.59 -4.51
CA TYR A 51 -16.56 -15.64 -5.95
C TYR A 51 -18.00 -15.25 -6.28
N ASN A 52 -18.17 -14.49 -7.35
CA ASN A 52 -19.46 -14.02 -7.81
C ASN A 52 -20.21 -15.14 -8.56
N ARG A 53 -21.39 -15.53 -8.05
CA ARG A 53 -22.18 -16.63 -8.63
C ARG A 53 -22.71 -16.32 -10.04
N THR A 54 -22.88 -15.04 -10.40
CA THR A 54 -23.32 -14.66 -11.75
C THR A 54 -22.27 -15.00 -12.80
N TRP A 55 -20.99 -14.94 -12.46
CA TRP A 55 -19.91 -15.38 -13.34
C TRP A 55 -19.97 -16.89 -13.61
N ILE A 56 -20.30 -17.69 -12.60
CA ILE A 56 -20.48 -19.15 -12.77
C ILE A 56 -21.61 -19.43 -13.76
N ALA A 57 -22.77 -18.81 -13.56
CA ALA A 57 -23.92 -18.97 -14.45
C ALA A 57 -23.62 -18.49 -15.89
N ALA A 58 -22.99 -17.32 -16.03
CA ALA A 58 -22.62 -16.76 -17.32
C ALA A 58 -21.62 -17.65 -18.07
N THR A 59 -20.65 -18.24 -17.37
CA THR A 59 -19.68 -19.16 -17.97
C THR A 59 -20.37 -20.43 -18.48
N SER A 60 -21.31 -20.99 -17.72
CA SER A 60 -22.07 -22.18 -18.13
C SER A 60 -22.96 -21.91 -19.36
N VAL A 61 -23.66 -20.77 -19.38
CA VAL A 61 -24.48 -20.35 -20.54
C VAL A 61 -23.59 -20.10 -21.76
N GLY A 62 -22.46 -19.40 -21.57
CA GLY A 62 -21.49 -19.15 -22.63
C GLY A 62 -20.90 -20.42 -23.23
N ALA A 63 -20.58 -21.42 -22.41
CA ALA A 63 -20.10 -22.72 -22.87
C ALA A 63 -21.16 -23.47 -23.69
N ALA A 64 -22.42 -23.48 -23.24
CA ALA A 64 -23.52 -24.13 -23.97
C ALA A 64 -23.83 -23.42 -25.30
N ALA A 65 -23.89 -22.09 -25.31
CA ALA A 65 -24.06 -21.29 -26.52
C ALA A 65 -22.88 -21.47 -27.49
N GLY A 66 -21.66 -21.52 -26.96
CA GLY A 66 -20.44 -21.83 -27.71
C GLY A 66 -20.56 -23.18 -28.40
N ALA A 67 -20.87 -24.25 -27.66
CA ALA A 67 -21.05 -25.60 -28.20
C ALA A 67 -22.13 -25.66 -29.30
N LEU A 68 -23.25 -24.98 -29.12
CA LEU A 68 -24.29 -24.88 -30.15
C LEU A 68 -23.81 -24.10 -31.39
N GLY A 69 -23.08 -23.00 -31.18
CA GLY A 69 -22.46 -22.19 -32.22
C GLY A 69 -21.46 -23.00 -33.05
N VAL A 70 -20.61 -23.82 -32.41
CA VAL A 70 -19.69 -24.74 -33.11
C VAL A 70 -20.45 -25.68 -34.04
N ARG A 71 -21.54 -26.30 -33.53
CA ARG A 71 -22.34 -27.27 -34.28
C ARG A 71 -23.03 -26.63 -35.49
N ARG A 72 -23.35 -25.33 -35.43
CA ARG A 72 -24.08 -24.59 -36.46
C ARG A 72 -23.18 -23.87 -37.46
N LEU A 73 -22.06 -23.31 -37.01
CA LEU A 73 -21.21 -22.38 -37.77
C LEU A 73 -19.77 -22.91 -37.99
N GLY A 74 -19.45 -24.09 -37.45
CA GLY A 74 -18.18 -24.78 -37.69
C GLY A 74 -16.99 -24.24 -36.86
N TRP A 75 -15.82 -24.81 -37.14
CA TRP A 75 -14.55 -24.50 -36.45
C TRP A 75 -14.02 -23.05 -36.61
N PRO A 76 -14.34 -22.28 -37.68
CA PRO A 76 -13.84 -20.90 -37.79
C PRO A 76 -14.34 -19.98 -36.67
N LEU A 77 -15.60 -20.16 -36.23
CA LEU A 77 -16.15 -19.38 -35.11
C LEU A 77 -15.42 -19.67 -33.80
N LEU A 78 -15.08 -20.95 -33.55
CA LEU A 78 -14.25 -21.33 -32.40
C LEU A 78 -12.88 -20.69 -32.47
N ALA A 79 -12.24 -20.69 -33.63
CA ALA A 79 -10.92 -20.09 -33.81
C ALA A 79 -10.95 -18.58 -33.51
N VAL A 80 -11.96 -17.86 -34.00
CA VAL A 80 -12.15 -16.44 -33.73
C VAL A 80 -12.41 -16.19 -32.23
N ALA A 81 -13.32 -16.94 -31.61
CA ALA A 81 -13.63 -16.79 -30.18
C ALA A 81 -12.41 -17.10 -29.29
N GLY A 82 -11.66 -18.16 -29.63
CA GLY A 82 -10.41 -18.52 -28.95
C GLY A 82 -9.34 -17.44 -29.08
N LEU A 83 -9.17 -16.88 -30.29
CA LEU A 83 -8.25 -15.77 -30.53
C LEU A 83 -8.64 -14.53 -29.71
N LEU A 84 -9.91 -14.15 -29.69
CA LEU A 84 -10.40 -13.02 -28.89
C LEU A 84 -10.20 -13.25 -27.38
N GLY A 85 -10.46 -14.47 -26.90
CA GLY A 85 -10.19 -14.84 -25.51
C GLY A 85 -8.70 -14.74 -25.16
N ALA A 86 -7.82 -15.25 -26.01
CA ALA A 86 -6.37 -15.17 -25.84
C ALA A 86 -5.89 -13.71 -25.83
N LEU A 87 -6.34 -12.89 -26.78
CA LEU A 87 -6.00 -11.46 -26.83
C LEU A 87 -6.50 -10.71 -25.58
N THR A 88 -7.70 -11.02 -25.09
CA THR A 88 -8.24 -10.45 -23.85
C THR A 88 -7.41 -10.83 -22.65
N TRP A 89 -6.99 -12.10 -22.54
CA TRP A 89 -6.12 -12.56 -21.45
C TRP A 89 -4.75 -11.89 -21.49
N VAL A 90 -4.13 -11.80 -22.68
CA VAL A 90 -2.85 -11.09 -22.86
C VAL A 90 -2.98 -9.62 -22.45
N TYR A 91 -4.04 -8.95 -22.89
CA TYR A 91 -4.32 -7.57 -22.47
C TYR A 91 -4.46 -7.46 -20.95
N ALA A 92 -5.26 -8.34 -20.34
CA ALA A 92 -5.54 -8.32 -18.91
C ALA A 92 -4.31 -8.66 -18.05
N ALA A 93 -3.41 -9.49 -18.55
CA ALA A 93 -2.22 -9.94 -17.81
C ALA A 93 -1.00 -9.03 -18.03
N PHE A 94 -0.92 -8.30 -19.16
CA PHE A 94 0.31 -7.60 -19.55
C PHE A 94 0.16 -6.12 -19.88
N VAL A 95 -1.05 -5.66 -20.20
CA VAL A 95 -1.28 -4.27 -20.63
C VAL A 95 -1.99 -3.48 -19.52
N GLU A 96 -3.18 -3.90 -19.12
CA GLU A 96 -4.00 -3.16 -18.17
C GLU A 96 -3.38 -3.01 -16.77
N PRO A 97 -2.73 -4.04 -16.18
CA PRO A 97 -2.05 -3.90 -14.89
C PRO A 97 -0.93 -2.86 -14.85
N ARG A 98 -0.41 -2.45 -16.02
CA ARG A 98 0.65 -1.41 -16.16
C ARG A 98 0.09 -0.04 -16.54
N ARG A 99 -1.21 0.08 -16.75
CA ARG A 99 -1.91 1.31 -17.13
C ARG A 99 -2.58 1.95 -15.92
N ALA A 100 -1.79 2.25 -14.90
CA ALA A 100 -2.26 3.00 -13.74
C ALA A 100 -2.83 4.36 -14.17
N ARG A 101 -3.90 4.80 -13.49
CA ARG A 101 -4.59 6.07 -13.77
C ARG A 101 -4.56 6.97 -12.55
N LEU A 102 -4.53 8.28 -12.79
CA LEU A 102 -4.68 9.28 -11.75
C LEU A 102 -6.14 9.72 -11.75
N GLU A 103 -6.81 9.56 -10.61
CA GLU A 103 -8.20 9.96 -10.44
C GLU A 103 -8.27 11.24 -9.59
N HIS A 104 -9.16 12.16 -9.94
CA HIS A 104 -9.42 13.36 -9.15
C HIS A 104 -10.82 13.28 -8.55
N VAL A 105 -10.88 13.35 -7.22
CA VAL A 105 -12.10 13.09 -6.46
C VAL A 105 -12.42 14.25 -5.54
N GLU A 106 -13.68 14.69 -5.54
CA GLU A 106 -14.19 15.70 -4.62
C GLU A 106 -15.13 15.06 -3.59
N LEU A 107 -14.86 15.26 -2.31
CA LEU A 107 -15.77 14.85 -1.23
C LEU A 107 -16.41 16.10 -0.64
N ARG A 108 -17.74 16.23 -0.79
CA ARG A 108 -18.53 17.32 -0.18
C ARG A 108 -19.01 16.89 1.19
N LEU A 109 -18.64 17.68 2.20
CA LEU A 109 -18.73 17.31 3.59
C LEU A 109 -19.41 18.44 4.38
N PRO A 110 -20.62 18.19 4.96
CA PRO A 110 -21.38 19.23 5.65
C PRO A 110 -20.67 19.82 6.87
N ARG A 111 -19.92 18.98 7.59
CA ARG A 111 -19.18 19.36 8.82
C ARG A 111 -17.76 19.84 8.58
N LEU A 112 -17.32 19.99 7.31
CA LEU A 112 -15.94 20.38 7.02
C LEU A 112 -15.65 21.79 7.58
N PRO A 113 -14.65 21.92 8.49
CA PRO A 113 -14.21 23.21 8.98
C PRO A 113 -13.69 24.10 7.83
N ARG A 114 -13.94 25.41 7.90
CA ARG A 114 -13.54 26.37 6.86
C ARG A 114 -12.05 26.30 6.49
N GLY A 115 -11.16 26.10 7.47
CA GLY A 115 -9.72 25.99 7.24
C GLY A 115 -9.27 24.73 6.49
N LEU A 116 -10.13 23.71 6.41
CA LEU A 116 -9.89 22.46 5.69
C LEU A 116 -10.57 22.42 4.32
N ASP A 117 -11.35 23.45 3.95
CA ASP A 117 -11.92 23.54 2.61
C ASP A 117 -10.81 23.62 1.55
N GLY A 118 -10.94 22.82 0.50
CA GLY A 118 -9.91 22.66 -0.52
C GLY A 118 -8.65 21.92 -0.07
N LEU A 119 -8.67 21.20 1.06
CA LEU A 119 -7.56 20.30 1.44
C LEU A 119 -7.40 19.23 0.35
N ARG A 120 -6.20 19.13 -0.24
CA ARG A 120 -5.86 18.11 -1.25
C ARG A 120 -5.08 16.98 -0.60
N ILE A 121 -5.56 15.75 -0.77
CA ILE A 121 -5.01 14.54 -0.19
C ILE A 121 -4.59 13.60 -1.32
N GLY A 122 -3.31 13.28 -1.39
CA GLY A 122 -2.80 12.23 -2.25
C GLY A 122 -3.02 10.87 -1.61
N HIS A 123 -3.75 9.97 -2.26
CA HIS A 123 -4.08 8.65 -1.74
C HIS A 123 -3.45 7.57 -2.62
N LEU A 124 -2.48 6.86 -2.04
CA LEU A 124 -1.88 5.65 -2.59
C LEU A 124 -2.34 4.46 -1.74
N THR A 125 -2.42 3.26 -2.32
CA THR A 125 -2.76 2.05 -1.57
C THR A 125 -2.42 0.81 -2.37
N ASP A 126 -2.30 -0.32 -1.69
CA ASP A 126 -2.15 -1.65 -2.29
C ASP A 126 -1.03 -1.65 -3.32
N LEU A 127 0.18 -1.24 -2.90
CA LEU A 127 1.35 -1.22 -3.78
C LEU A 127 1.74 -2.66 -4.12
N HIS A 128 1.68 -3.57 -3.15
CA HIS A 128 2.06 -4.99 -3.29
C HIS A 128 3.42 -5.19 -3.99
N LEU A 129 4.47 -4.52 -3.52
CA LEU A 129 5.83 -4.74 -4.02
C LEU A 129 6.21 -6.23 -3.98
N GLY A 130 7.01 -6.65 -4.97
CA GLY A 130 7.38 -8.03 -5.24
C GLY A 130 6.55 -8.73 -6.35
N PHE A 131 5.53 -8.06 -6.91
CA PHE A 131 4.90 -8.50 -8.15
C PHE A 131 5.49 -7.75 -9.36
N ARG A 132 5.40 -8.38 -10.53
CA ARG A 132 6.07 -7.97 -11.78
C ARG A 132 5.91 -6.49 -12.20
N TYR A 133 4.85 -5.80 -11.78
CA TYR A 133 4.54 -4.42 -12.22
C TYR A 133 4.45 -3.41 -11.09
N THR A 134 4.57 -3.87 -9.85
CA THR A 134 4.17 -3.06 -8.71
C THR A 134 5.17 -1.97 -8.38
N GLU A 135 6.46 -2.22 -8.54
CA GLU A 135 7.50 -1.19 -8.45
C GLU A 135 7.28 -0.05 -9.46
N ARG A 136 7.04 -0.41 -10.73
CA ARG A 136 6.77 0.58 -11.79
C ARG A 136 5.57 1.46 -11.44
N ASN A 137 4.47 0.84 -10.98
CA ASN A 137 3.26 1.57 -10.64
C ASN A 137 3.43 2.42 -9.37
N ALA A 138 4.19 1.93 -8.38
CA ALA A 138 4.53 2.69 -7.18
C ALA A 138 5.36 3.95 -7.53
N LEU A 139 6.41 3.79 -8.33
CA LEU A 139 7.23 4.91 -8.82
C LEU A 139 6.40 5.92 -9.62
N TRP A 140 5.52 5.43 -10.50
CA TRP A 140 4.59 6.29 -11.24
C TRP A 140 3.65 7.06 -10.30
N GLY A 141 3.12 6.39 -9.26
CA GLY A 141 2.23 6.99 -8.27
C GLY A 141 2.91 8.08 -7.45
N VAL A 142 4.14 7.83 -6.97
CA VAL A 142 4.95 8.85 -6.28
C VAL A 142 5.25 10.04 -7.19
N GLU A 143 5.56 9.79 -8.45
CA GLU A 143 5.75 10.87 -9.44
C GLU A 143 4.46 11.68 -9.65
N GLN A 144 3.28 11.05 -9.65
CA GLN A 144 2.01 11.79 -9.70
C GLN A 144 1.81 12.64 -8.44
N MET A 145 2.10 12.10 -7.24
CA MET A 145 1.99 12.87 -6.00
C MET A 145 2.92 14.10 -6.03
N ARG A 146 4.14 13.95 -6.55
CA ARG A 146 5.08 15.05 -6.72
C ARG A 146 4.57 16.13 -7.70
N ARG A 147 3.95 15.72 -8.81
CA ARG A 147 3.39 16.65 -9.82
C ARG A 147 2.15 17.38 -9.32
N GLU A 148 1.26 16.65 -8.65
CA GLU A 148 0.01 17.20 -8.15
C GLU A 148 0.21 18.06 -6.91
N ALA A 149 1.30 17.83 -6.15
CA ALA A 149 1.64 18.53 -4.92
C ALA A 149 0.46 18.65 -3.93
N PRO A 150 -0.10 17.51 -3.46
CA PRO A 150 -1.16 17.53 -2.45
C PRO A 150 -0.62 18.05 -1.11
N ASP A 151 -1.53 18.54 -0.27
CA ASP A 151 -1.19 19.05 1.06
C ASP A 151 -0.79 17.91 2.02
N LEU A 152 -1.43 16.74 1.88
CA LEU A 152 -1.27 15.54 2.70
C LEU A 152 -1.14 14.33 1.78
N ILE A 153 -0.27 13.36 2.10
CA ILE A 153 -0.27 12.05 1.41
C ILE A 153 -0.58 10.94 2.40
N VAL A 154 -1.42 10.00 1.99
CA VAL A 154 -1.82 8.84 2.79
C VAL A 154 -1.64 7.54 2.01
N ILE A 155 -1.21 6.49 2.71
CA ILE A 155 -1.03 5.14 2.17
C ILE A 155 -1.88 4.14 2.98
N THR A 156 -2.95 3.60 2.40
CA THR A 156 -3.91 2.79 3.16
C THR A 156 -3.65 1.29 3.11
N GLY A 157 -2.40 0.85 3.28
CA GLY A 157 -2.02 -0.55 3.46
C GLY A 157 -1.60 -1.32 2.21
N ASP A 158 -1.18 -2.56 2.46
CA ASP A 158 -0.68 -3.55 1.49
C ASP A 158 0.49 -3.01 0.65
N LEU A 159 1.57 -2.61 1.34
CA LEU A 159 2.78 -2.11 0.72
C LEU A 159 3.54 -3.23 -0.02
N VAL A 160 3.60 -4.42 0.57
CA VAL A 160 4.34 -5.57 0.04
C VAL A 160 3.44 -6.79 -0.07
N SER A 161 3.77 -7.73 -0.96
CA SER A 161 3.15 -9.07 -0.98
C SER A 161 4.09 -10.19 -0.58
N PHE A 162 5.37 -9.86 -0.47
CA PHE A 162 6.42 -10.80 -0.13
C PHE A 162 7.45 -10.10 0.74
N GLN A 163 7.89 -10.78 1.79
CA GLN A 163 8.87 -10.27 2.75
C GLN A 163 10.17 -9.78 2.07
N HIS A 164 10.61 -10.47 1.01
CA HIS A 164 11.82 -10.08 0.28
C HIS A 164 11.71 -8.72 -0.42
N ALA A 165 10.50 -8.20 -0.62
CA ALA A 165 10.25 -6.91 -1.26
C ALA A 165 10.14 -5.74 -0.26
N ILE A 166 10.26 -5.99 1.05
CA ILE A 166 10.29 -4.94 2.08
C ILE A 166 11.43 -3.92 1.84
N PRO A 167 12.66 -4.33 1.49
CA PRO A 167 13.73 -3.39 1.16
C PRO A 167 13.37 -2.45 -0.01
N ASP A 168 12.52 -2.89 -0.94
CA ASP A 168 12.15 -2.12 -2.13
C ASP A 168 11.22 -0.94 -1.81
N ILE A 169 10.59 -0.91 -0.63
CA ILE A 169 9.76 0.22 -0.16
C ILE A 169 10.56 1.52 -0.22
N ALA A 170 11.83 1.48 0.20
CA ALA A 170 12.70 2.65 0.23
C ALA A 170 12.94 3.23 -1.17
N ALA A 171 13.11 2.36 -2.16
CA ALA A 171 13.28 2.77 -3.54
C ALA A 171 11.96 3.25 -4.17
N ALA A 172 10.86 2.52 -3.91
CA ALA A 172 9.55 2.80 -4.48
C ALA A 172 8.94 4.12 -3.98
N LEU A 173 9.22 4.50 -2.73
CA LEU A 173 8.70 5.71 -2.10
C LEU A 173 9.73 6.86 -2.04
N ARG A 174 10.85 6.73 -2.75
CA ARG A 174 11.92 7.72 -2.70
C ARG A 174 11.43 9.10 -3.10
N GLY A 175 11.64 10.08 -2.22
CA GLY A 175 11.29 11.49 -2.45
C GLY A 175 9.81 11.82 -2.25
N ILE A 176 9.00 10.88 -1.74
CA ILE A 176 7.63 11.18 -1.35
C ILE A 176 7.62 12.20 -0.21
N SER A 177 6.86 13.29 -0.38
CA SER A 177 6.74 14.33 0.64
C SER A 177 5.47 15.14 0.40
N ALA A 178 4.91 15.68 1.48
CA ALA A 178 3.81 16.63 1.45
C ALA A 178 3.91 17.59 2.65
N PRO A 179 3.42 18.84 2.53
CA PRO A 179 3.54 19.85 3.59
C PRO A 179 2.97 19.42 4.94
N LEU A 180 1.87 18.67 4.95
CA LEU A 180 1.21 18.18 6.17
C LEU A 180 1.66 16.77 6.57
N GLY A 181 2.66 16.21 5.89
CA GLY A 181 3.25 14.90 6.16
C GLY A 181 2.74 13.78 5.26
N VAL A 182 3.36 12.62 5.43
CA VAL A 182 3.02 11.37 4.74
C VAL A 182 2.73 10.29 5.78
N TYR A 183 1.52 9.73 5.73
CA TYR A 183 1.05 8.76 6.72
C TYR A 183 0.64 7.46 6.07
N ALA A 184 0.78 6.36 6.80
CA ALA A 184 0.35 5.04 6.34
C ALA A 184 -0.44 4.31 7.44
N VAL A 185 -1.21 3.31 7.03
CA VAL A 185 -1.72 2.24 7.91
C VAL A 185 -1.34 0.89 7.30
N PRO A 186 -1.19 -0.18 8.10
CA PRO A 186 -0.90 -1.50 7.55
C PRO A 186 -2.14 -2.11 6.88
N GLY A 187 -1.89 -2.95 5.87
CA GLY A 187 -2.89 -3.88 5.34
C GLY A 187 -2.62 -5.32 5.83
N ASN A 188 -3.48 -6.25 5.42
CA ASN A 188 -3.34 -7.65 5.83
C ASN A 188 -2.06 -8.29 5.28
N HIS A 189 -1.60 -7.93 4.07
CA HIS A 189 -0.36 -8.48 3.54
C HIS A 189 0.87 -7.99 4.32
N ASP A 190 0.86 -6.74 4.78
CA ASP A 190 1.96 -6.22 5.60
C ASP A 190 2.10 -7.01 6.90
N HIS A 191 0.97 -7.39 7.52
CA HIS A 191 0.95 -8.28 8.69
C HIS A 191 1.47 -9.69 8.40
N TRP A 192 1.15 -10.24 7.22
CA TRP A 192 1.61 -11.57 6.82
C TRP A 192 3.11 -11.63 6.58
N GLU A 193 3.69 -10.56 6.04
CA GLU A 193 5.07 -10.53 5.59
C GLU A 193 6.02 -9.89 6.62
N GLY A 194 5.52 -9.07 7.56
CA GLY A 194 6.29 -8.51 8.67
C GLY A 194 6.04 -7.02 8.89
N VAL A 195 4.93 -6.68 9.57
CA VAL A 195 4.47 -5.28 9.71
C VAL A 195 5.49 -4.35 10.39
N ASP A 196 6.27 -4.85 11.35
CA ASP A 196 7.30 -4.07 12.01
C ASP A 196 8.45 -3.69 11.07
N ASP A 197 8.84 -4.62 10.19
CA ASP A 197 9.88 -4.38 9.17
C ASP A 197 9.36 -3.42 8.10
N VAL A 198 8.09 -3.57 7.68
CA VAL A 198 7.42 -2.62 6.77
C VAL A 198 7.38 -1.22 7.39
N ARG A 199 6.99 -1.12 8.67
CA ARG A 199 6.97 0.15 9.42
C ARG A 199 8.36 0.78 9.51
N ALA A 200 9.40 -0.02 9.77
CA ALA A 200 10.78 0.47 9.80
C ALA A 200 11.24 0.99 8.43
N ALA A 201 10.92 0.27 7.34
CA ALA A 201 11.23 0.71 5.98
C ALA A 201 10.53 2.02 5.60
N LEU A 202 9.25 2.17 5.97
CA LEU A 202 8.49 3.41 5.78
C LEU A 202 9.09 4.59 6.55
N ALA A 203 9.55 4.36 7.78
CA ALA A 203 10.15 5.40 8.61
C ALA A 203 11.44 5.97 7.97
N VAL A 204 12.24 5.15 7.29
CA VAL A 204 13.41 5.59 6.53
C VAL A 204 13.04 6.55 5.39
N CYS A 205 11.83 6.43 4.83
CA CYS A 205 11.29 7.33 3.82
C CYS A 205 10.61 8.59 4.39
N GLY A 206 10.58 8.76 5.71
CA GLY A 206 9.81 9.82 6.36
C GLY A 206 8.29 9.58 6.36
N VAL A 207 7.84 8.34 6.13
CA VAL A 207 6.43 7.96 6.19
C VAL A 207 6.09 7.43 7.58
N THR A 208 5.10 8.04 8.24
CA THR A 208 4.67 7.62 9.58
C THR A 208 3.54 6.60 9.48
N MET A 209 3.79 5.35 9.88
CA MET A 209 2.71 4.35 10.01
C MET A 209 1.95 4.56 11.32
N LEU A 210 0.63 4.66 11.24
CA LEU A 210 -0.30 4.76 12.36
C LEU A 210 -0.96 3.38 12.59
N ILE A 211 -0.98 2.91 13.83
CA ILE A 211 -1.60 1.64 14.22
C ILE A 211 -2.43 1.88 15.47
N ASN A 212 -3.75 2.02 15.30
CA ASN A 212 -4.67 2.41 16.36
C ASN A 212 -4.30 3.73 17.06
N GLU A 213 -3.83 4.69 16.26
CA GLU A 213 -3.32 5.98 16.70
C GLU A 213 -3.93 7.11 15.88
N HIS A 214 -3.88 8.33 16.43
CA HIS A 214 -4.28 9.53 15.71
C HIS A 214 -3.15 10.56 15.67
N ARG A 215 -3.27 11.53 14.76
CA ARG A 215 -2.46 12.74 14.71
C ARG A 215 -3.37 13.94 14.48
N ARG A 216 -3.09 15.02 15.21
CA ARG A 216 -3.73 16.33 14.97
C ARG A 216 -2.89 17.08 13.94
N ILE A 217 -3.52 17.41 12.81
CA ILE A 217 -2.92 18.19 11.73
C ILE A 217 -3.64 19.53 11.66
N ARG A 218 -2.90 20.64 11.61
CA ARG A 218 -3.48 21.99 11.57
C ARG A 218 -3.28 22.62 10.19
N ARG A 219 -4.37 23.13 9.61
CA ARG A 219 -4.36 23.87 8.33
C ARG A 219 -5.44 24.95 8.34
N GLY A 220 -5.10 26.15 7.88
CA GLY A 220 -6.06 27.25 7.74
C GLY A 220 -6.79 27.61 9.05
N GLY A 221 -6.13 27.46 10.21
CA GLY A 221 -6.74 27.70 11.52
C GLY A 221 -7.70 26.61 12.02
N ALA A 222 -7.88 25.52 11.27
CA ALA A 222 -8.69 24.38 11.65
C ALA A 222 -7.83 23.15 11.96
N ASP A 223 -8.37 22.23 12.76
CA ASP A 223 -7.73 20.96 13.09
C ASP A 223 -8.42 19.82 12.33
N LEU A 224 -7.59 19.01 11.66
CA LEU A 224 -7.92 17.70 11.12
C LEU A 224 -7.39 16.65 12.09
N TRP A 225 -8.24 15.74 12.56
CA TRP A 225 -7.79 14.57 13.31
C TRP A 225 -7.66 13.39 12.35
N LEU A 226 -6.42 13.13 11.93
CA LEU A 226 -6.08 11.97 11.12
C LEU A 226 -6.03 10.74 12.02
N LEU A 227 -6.88 9.77 11.74
CA LEU A 227 -7.00 8.52 12.47
C LEU A 227 -6.39 7.40 11.62
N GLY A 228 -5.59 6.53 12.22
CA GLY A 228 -5.09 5.33 11.55
C GLY A 228 -5.34 4.11 12.42
N VAL A 229 -6.21 3.20 11.95
CA VAL A 229 -6.48 1.93 12.62
C VAL A 229 -5.56 0.84 12.09
N ASP A 230 -5.33 -0.17 12.92
CA ASP A 230 -4.71 -1.40 12.46
C ASP A 230 -5.62 -2.16 11.46
N ASP A 231 -5.07 -3.15 10.76
CA ASP A 231 -5.83 -3.94 9.79
C ASP A 231 -6.97 -4.73 10.46
N LEU A 232 -8.13 -4.77 9.79
CA LEU A 232 -9.34 -5.45 10.28
C LEU A 232 -9.25 -6.97 10.13
N TRP A 233 -8.48 -7.48 9.16
CA TRP A 233 -8.43 -8.91 8.88
C TRP A 233 -7.42 -9.64 9.75
N ASP A 234 -6.17 -9.24 9.73
CA ASP A 234 -5.08 -9.93 10.42
C ASP A 234 -4.37 -9.06 11.47
N GLY A 235 -4.79 -7.80 11.62
CA GLY A 235 -4.40 -6.91 12.71
C GLY A 235 -5.33 -6.96 13.92
N SER A 236 -5.21 -5.96 14.79
CA SER A 236 -6.06 -5.74 15.97
C SER A 236 -6.71 -4.35 15.91
N ALA A 237 -7.47 -4.09 14.84
CA ALA A 237 -8.15 -2.82 14.62
C ALA A 237 -8.98 -2.39 15.85
N SER A 238 -8.79 -1.15 16.31
CA SER A 238 -9.50 -0.61 17.46
C SER A 238 -9.79 0.88 17.28
N LEU A 239 -11.00 1.21 16.84
CA LEU A 239 -11.41 2.60 16.71
C LEU A 239 -11.48 3.30 18.06
N SER A 240 -11.93 2.58 19.10
CA SER A 240 -11.96 3.08 20.48
C SER A 240 -10.57 3.51 20.95
N ALA A 241 -9.52 2.74 20.67
CA ALA A 241 -8.15 3.11 21.01
C ALA A 241 -7.66 4.33 20.23
N THR A 242 -7.98 4.34 18.94
CA THR A 242 -7.60 5.41 17.99
C THR A 242 -8.20 6.75 18.38
N LEU A 243 -9.45 6.76 18.87
CA LEU A 243 -10.17 7.97 19.27
C LEU A 243 -9.83 8.50 20.67
N ARG A 244 -9.04 7.78 21.47
CA ARG A 244 -8.69 8.25 22.84
C ARG A 244 -7.99 9.61 22.76
N GLY A 245 -8.54 10.62 23.43
CA GLY A 245 -7.99 11.98 23.43
C GLY A 245 -8.38 12.84 22.23
N VAL A 246 -9.12 12.30 21.26
CA VAL A 246 -9.74 13.10 20.19
C VAL A 246 -10.94 13.85 20.78
N PRO A 247 -11.01 15.19 20.65
CA PRO A 247 -12.14 15.97 21.16
C PRO A 247 -13.47 15.53 20.54
N ALA A 248 -14.53 15.54 21.35
CA ALA A 248 -15.88 15.29 20.84
C ALA A 248 -16.25 16.33 19.76
N GLY A 249 -16.82 15.86 18.66
CA GLY A 249 -17.21 16.71 17.53
C GLY A 249 -16.04 17.19 16.65
N ALA A 250 -14.81 16.73 16.90
CA ALA A 250 -13.69 17.00 16.02
C ALA A 250 -13.92 16.45 14.61
N PHE A 251 -13.44 17.17 13.59
CA PHE A 251 -13.48 16.68 12.21
C PHE A 251 -12.40 15.60 12.02
N THR A 252 -12.81 14.43 11.55
CA THR A 252 -11.97 13.22 11.53
C THR A 252 -11.83 12.61 10.14
N LEU A 253 -10.61 12.20 9.80
CA LEU A 253 -10.28 11.46 8.58
C LEU A 253 -9.64 10.13 8.98
N LEU A 254 -10.32 9.02 8.71
CA LEU A 254 -9.87 7.67 9.02
C LEU A 254 -9.17 7.02 7.84
N LEU A 255 -7.97 6.51 8.11
CA LEU A 255 -7.26 5.58 7.26
C LEU A 255 -7.52 4.16 7.78
N ALA A 256 -8.14 3.34 6.95
CA ALA A 256 -8.39 1.93 7.24
C ALA A 256 -8.17 1.14 5.95
N HIS A 257 -7.37 0.08 5.98
CA HIS A 257 -7.11 -0.70 4.77
C HIS A 257 -8.40 -1.33 4.21
N ALA A 258 -9.12 -2.08 5.03
CA ALA A 258 -10.39 -2.71 4.65
C ALA A 258 -11.57 -1.72 4.68
N PRO A 259 -12.34 -1.58 3.59
CA PRO A 259 -13.40 -0.59 3.49
C PRO A 259 -14.62 -0.91 4.37
N ASP A 260 -14.91 -2.18 4.65
CA ASP A 260 -16.06 -2.56 5.47
C ASP A 260 -16.00 -2.02 6.92
N PHE A 261 -14.81 -1.58 7.38
CA PHE A 261 -14.63 -0.89 8.67
C PHE A 261 -15.47 0.39 8.80
N VAL A 262 -15.93 0.94 7.67
CA VAL A 262 -16.80 2.12 7.63
C VAL A 262 -18.07 1.97 8.47
N THR A 263 -18.55 0.74 8.67
CA THR A 263 -19.74 0.49 9.50
C THR A 263 -19.49 0.90 10.95
N GLU A 264 -18.32 0.57 11.50
CA GLU A 264 -17.92 0.97 12.86
C GLU A 264 -17.58 2.47 12.90
N ALA A 265 -16.89 2.97 11.87
CA ALA A 265 -16.54 4.38 11.75
C ALA A 265 -17.78 5.29 11.75
N ALA A 266 -18.79 4.94 10.95
CA ALA A 266 -20.07 5.64 10.88
C ALA A 266 -20.83 5.62 12.20
N ALA A 267 -20.86 4.48 12.88
CA ALA A 267 -21.50 4.36 14.19
C ALA A 267 -20.83 5.24 15.27
N ARG A 268 -19.55 5.59 15.10
CA ARG A 268 -18.80 6.50 15.98
C ARG A 268 -18.72 7.93 15.47
N GLY A 269 -19.38 8.25 14.35
CA GLY A 269 -19.46 9.62 13.82
C GLY A 269 -18.19 10.13 13.15
N VAL A 270 -17.37 9.24 12.59
CA VAL A 270 -16.21 9.60 11.74
C VAL A 270 -16.70 10.32 10.48
N ASP A 271 -16.03 11.39 10.03
CA ASP A 271 -16.49 12.16 8.87
C ASP A 271 -16.11 11.52 7.54
N VAL A 272 -14.87 11.05 7.43
CA VAL A 272 -14.32 10.50 6.19
C VAL A 272 -13.54 9.22 6.48
N GLN A 273 -13.67 8.21 5.62
CA GLN A 273 -12.80 7.05 5.58
C GLN A 273 -12.17 6.89 4.19
N LEU A 274 -10.87 6.62 4.16
CA LEU A 274 -10.13 6.25 2.96
C LEU A 274 -9.62 4.81 3.09
N SER A 275 -9.85 4.01 2.05
CA SER A 275 -9.54 2.58 2.05
C SER A 275 -9.05 2.06 0.71
N GLY A 276 -8.48 0.85 0.72
CA GLY A 276 -8.01 0.11 -0.45
C GLY A 276 -8.56 -1.30 -0.43
N HIS A 277 -7.67 -2.30 -0.44
CA HIS A 277 -7.91 -3.73 -0.18
C HIS A 277 -8.63 -4.49 -1.31
N THR A 278 -9.63 -3.88 -1.94
CA THR A 278 -10.53 -4.58 -2.86
C THR A 278 -9.96 -4.78 -4.26
N HIS A 279 -9.02 -3.93 -4.65
CA HIS A 279 -8.54 -3.76 -6.01
C HIS A 279 -9.62 -3.53 -7.09
N GLY A 280 -10.81 -3.10 -6.67
CA GLY A 280 -12.01 -3.11 -7.51
C GLY A 280 -12.43 -4.51 -8.01
N GLY A 281 -11.87 -5.59 -7.44
CA GLY A 281 -12.10 -6.99 -7.79
C GLY A 281 -11.22 -7.54 -8.92
N HIS A 282 -10.18 -6.80 -9.34
CA HIS A 282 -9.22 -7.13 -10.41
C HIS A 282 -9.82 -7.35 -11.81
N LEU A 283 -10.69 -8.34 -11.96
CA LEU A 283 -11.39 -8.70 -13.18
C LEU A 283 -12.85 -8.29 -13.06
N ARG A 284 -13.27 -7.41 -13.97
CA ARG A 284 -14.65 -6.94 -14.04
C ARG A 284 -15.19 -7.09 -15.45
N LEU A 285 -16.47 -7.44 -15.56
CA LEU A 285 -17.22 -7.34 -16.80
C LEU A 285 -18.42 -6.42 -16.60
N PRO A 286 -18.84 -5.68 -17.64
CA PRO A 286 -20.10 -4.94 -17.60
C PRO A 286 -21.23 -5.88 -17.21
N LEU A 287 -22.16 -5.39 -16.38
CA LEU A 287 -23.33 -6.12 -15.85
C LEU A 287 -23.02 -7.26 -14.85
N LEU A 288 -21.94 -8.00 -15.03
CA LEU A 288 -21.56 -9.09 -14.11
C LEU A 288 -20.80 -8.59 -12.87
N GLY A 289 -20.14 -7.43 -12.97
CA GLY A 289 -19.35 -6.87 -11.88
C GLY A 289 -18.04 -7.64 -11.65
N PRO A 290 -17.46 -7.59 -10.44
CA PRO A 290 -16.19 -8.25 -10.14
C PRO A 290 -16.33 -9.77 -10.12
N LEU A 291 -15.29 -10.48 -10.56
CA LEU A 291 -15.21 -11.95 -10.51
C LEU A 291 -15.15 -12.47 -9.07
N GLY A 292 -14.33 -11.82 -8.25
CA GLY A 292 -14.13 -12.20 -6.86
C GLY A 292 -13.75 -11.01 -6.01
N MET A 293 -13.96 -11.13 -4.70
CA MET A 293 -13.70 -10.07 -3.72
C MET A 293 -13.03 -10.66 -2.48
N PRO A 294 -12.09 -9.94 -1.85
CA PRO A 294 -11.53 -10.34 -0.58
C PRO A 294 -12.57 -10.21 0.55
N ARG A 295 -12.26 -10.82 1.69
CA ARG A 295 -13.01 -10.61 2.93
C ARG A 295 -12.98 -9.12 3.29
N PHE A 296 -14.05 -8.58 3.88
CA PHE A 296 -14.15 -7.15 4.21
C PHE A 296 -14.06 -6.15 3.04
N GLY A 297 -14.19 -6.64 1.79
CA GLY A 297 -14.21 -5.81 0.59
C GLY A 297 -15.50 -5.92 -0.23
N ARG A 298 -16.47 -6.73 0.18
CA ARG A 298 -17.62 -7.10 -0.69
C ARG A 298 -18.64 -5.98 -0.88
N ARG A 299 -18.86 -5.16 0.14
CA ARG A 299 -19.95 -4.17 0.15
C ARG A 299 -19.53 -2.89 -0.57
N TYR A 300 -18.30 -2.47 -0.34
CA TYR A 300 -17.74 -1.23 -0.88
C TYR A 300 -16.54 -1.56 -1.75
N VAL A 301 -16.78 -1.63 -3.07
CA VAL A 301 -15.83 -2.23 -4.01
C VAL A 301 -14.83 -1.21 -4.53
N MET A 302 -15.29 -0.04 -4.98
CA MET A 302 -14.42 1.03 -5.48
C MET A 302 -15.21 2.34 -5.60
N GLY A 303 -14.52 3.47 -5.54
CA GLY A 303 -15.12 4.79 -5.69
C GLY A 303 -15.75 5.32 -4.41
N ARG A 304 -16.67 6.28 -4.56
CA ARG A 304 -17.29 7.02 -3.45
C ARG A 304 -18.54 6.31 -2.93
N TYR A 305 -18.70 6.33 -1.62
CA TYR A 305 -19.89 5.87 -0.91
C TYR A 305 -20.23 6.85 0.21
N GLN A 306 -21.50 6.86 0.62
CA GLN A 306 -21.96 7.55 1.81
C GLN A 306 -22.58 6.49 2.74
N VAL A 307 -22.06 6.37 3.96
CA VAL A 307 -22.51 5.39 4.96
C VAL A 307 -22.91 6.15 6.21
N GLY A 308 -24.22 6.39 6.37
CA GLY A 308 -24.71 7.31 7.40
C GLY A 308 -24.03 8.68 7.25
N PRO A 309 -23.39 9.24 8.30
CA PRO A 309 -22.69 10.52 8.23
C PRO A 309 -21.29 10.43 7.56
N THR A 310 -20.75 9.23 7.34
CA THR A 310 -19.36 9.05 6.88
C THR A 310 -19.26 8.95 5.37
N ALA A 311 -18.44 9.80 4.77
CA ALA A 311 -18.02 9.65 3.38
C ALA A 311 -16.91 8.61 3.28
N LEU A 312 -17.04 7.64 2.38
CA LEU A 312 -16.04 6.61 2.12
C LEU A 312 -15.51 6.75 0.70
N TYR A 313 -14.19 6.62 0.53
CA TYR A 313 -13.57 6.39 -0.76
C TYR A 313 -12.75 5.09 -0.73
N VAL A 314 -13.02 4.21 -1.70
CA VAL A 314 -12.31 2.93 -1.84
C VAL A 314 -11.49 2.95 -3.12
N SER A 315 -10.17 2.90 -2.98
CA SER A 315 -9.26 2.91 -4.12
C SER A 315 -9.08 1.52 -4.74
N ARG A 316 -8.92 1.47 -6.06
CA ARG A 316 -8.56 0.24 -6.81
C ARG A 316 -7.10 -0.18 -6.59
N GLY A 317 -6.29 0.64 -5.92
CA GLY A 317 -4.90 0.35 -5.61
C GLY A 317 -3.97 0.35 -6.82
N LEU A 318 -2.66 0.44 -6.56
CA LEU A 318 -1.64 0.51 -7.62
C LEU A 318 -1.11 -0.86 -8.05
N GLY A 319 -1.30 -1.89 -7.24
CA GLY A 319 -0.71 -3.20 -7.43
C GLY A 319 -1.68 -4.37 -7.21
N GLY A 320 -1.11 -5.46 -6.71
CA GLY A 320 -1.77 -6.75 -6.50
C GLY A 320 -1.38 -7.80 -7.53
N PRO A 321 -2.04 -8.98 -7.52
CA PRO A 321 -1.87 -10.02 -8.51
C PRO A 321 -1.94 -9.48 -9.95
N PRO A 322 -1.15 -10.06 -10.89
CA PRO A 322 -0.82 -9.41 -12.17
C PRO A 322 -1.93 -9.48 -13.24
N LEU A 323 -3.19 -9.63 -12.83
CA LEU A 323 -4.32 -9.79 -13.75
C LEU A 323 -5.37 -8.72 -13.46
N ARG A 324 -5.63 -7.83 -14.43
CA ARG A 324 -6.67 -6.80 -14.33
C ARG A 324 -7.42 -6.68 -15.64
N LEU A 325 -8.74 -6.62 -15.60
CA LEU A 325 -9.59 -6.41 -16.77
C LEU A 325 -10.72 -5.46 -16.43
N LEU A 326 -10.82 -4.35 -17.17
CA LEU A 326 -11.78 -3.26 -16.94
C LEU A 326 -11.74 -2.74 -15.50
N CYS A 327 -10.56 -2.75 -14.90
CA CYS A 327 -10.27 -2.30 -13.54
C CYS A 327 -8.80 -1.88 -13.44
N PRO A 328 -8.39 -0.82 -14.16
CA PRO A 328 -7.00 -0.39 -14.17
C PRO A 328 -6.59 0.05 -12.75
N PRO A 329 -5.30 -0.08 -12.39
CA PRO A 329 -4.79 0.43 -11.12
C PRO A 329 -5.00 1.94 -11.00
N GLU A 330 -5.04 2.47 -9.79
CA GLU A 330 -5.21 3.90 -9.58
C GLU A 330 -4.39 4.49 -8.43
N ALA A 331 -4.02 5.76 -8.60
CA ALA A 331 -3.70 6.70 -7.53
C ALA A 331 -4.76 7.80 -7.54
N THR A 332 -5.08 8.39 -6.39
CA THR A 332 -6.17 9.38 -6.31
C THR A 332 -5.71 10.69 -5.66
N ILE A 333 -6.14 11.82 -6.20
CA ILE A 333 -6.13 13.11 -5.52
C ILE A 333 -7.54 13.40 -5.03
N ILE A 334 -7.70 13.46 -3.71
CA ILE A 334 -8.98 13.72 -3.05
C ILE A 334 -8.98 15.16 -2.54
N THR A 335 -9.96 15.95 -2.97
CA THR A 335 -10.17 17.32 -2.49
C THR A 335 -11.38 17.33 -1.57
N LEU A 336 -11.18 17.79 -0.33
CA LEU A 336 -12.28 18.01 0.60
C LEU A 336 -12.94 19.35 0.27
N ARG A 337 -14.26 19.34 0.15
CA ARG A 337 -15.06 20.55 -0.05
C ARG A 337 -16.14 20.64 0.99
N ARG A 338 -16.42 21.86 1.43
CA ARG A 338 -17.58 22.13 2.27
C ARG A 338 -18.85 22.07 1.41
N GLY A 339 -19.86 21.31 1.83
CA GLY A 339 -21.12 21.20 1.08
C GLY A 339 -22.01 20.09 1.57
#